data_AF-A0AAU0B981-F1
#
_entry.id   AF-A0AAU0B981-F1
#
_cell.length_a   1.000
_cell.length_b   1.000
_cell.length_c   1.000
_cell.angle_alpha   90.00
_cell.angle_beta   90.00
_cell.angle_gamma   90.00
#
_symmetry.space_group_name_H-M   'P 1'
#
loop_
_entity.id
_entity.type
_entity.pdbx_description
1 polymer ?
#
loop_
_entity_poly.entity_id
_entity_poly.type
_entity_poly.pdbx_seq_one_letter_code
_entity_poly.pdbx_strand_id
1 'polypeptide(L)'
;MQQIETGQMVFLRDGEVGVGAIREIRKGGAELVIDIENGGDFVLPASVVRDVHSGKAMLDVEQLPEDVRNALRHPHDNELPTSTYAASDPQDGALK
;
A
#
# COMPACT_ATOMS: atom_id res chain seq x y z
N MET A 1 8.41 -12.55 14.60
CA MET A 1 8.60 -11.75 13.38
C MET A 1 9.39 -12.57 12.36
N GLN A 2 8.89 -12.61 11.13
CA GLN A 2 9.65 -13.14 9.99
C GLN A 2 10.68 -12.08 9.52
N GLN A 3 11.58 -12.48 8.63
CA GLN A 3 12.57 -11.56 8.08
C GLN A 3 11.93 -10.66 7.01
N ILE A 4 12.45 -9.43 6.90
CA ILE A 4 12.11 -8.52 5.81
C ILE A 4 12.86 -8.95 4.55
N GLU A 5 12.14 -9.10 3.46
CA GLU A 5 12.61 -9.58 2.16
C GLU A 5 12.08 -8.68 1.03
N THR A 6 12.85 -8.58 -0.05
CA THR A 6 12.41 -7.91 -1.27
C THR A 6 11.24 -8.66 -1.91
N GLY A 7 10.29 -7.94 -2.49
CA GLY A 7 9.08 -8.47 -3.10
C GLY A 7 7.92 -8.67 -2.12
N GLN A 8 8.14 -8.50 -0.80
CA GLN A 8 7.05 -8.52 0.17
C GLN A 8 6.13 -7.33 -0.03
N MET A 9 4.83 -7.59 -0.03
CA MET A 9 3.80 -6.58 -0.13
C MET A 9 3.65 -5.84 1.21
N VAL A 10 3.54 -4.52 1.16
CA VAL A 10 3.39 -3.67 2.35
C VAL A 10 1.93 -3.32 2.61
N PHE A 11 1.54 -3.30 3.88
CA PHE A 11 0.16 -3.02 4.31
C PHE A 11 0.16 -2.06 5.50
N LEU A 12 -0.89 -1.25 5.62
CA LEU A 12 -1.08 -0.39 6.80
C LEU A 12 -1.80 -1.15 7.92
N ARG A 13 -2.77 -2.00 7.55
CA ARG A 13 -3.58 -2.80 8.46
C ARG A 13 -3.90 -4.17 7.88
N ASP A 14 -4.12 -5.13 8.76
CA ASP A 14 -4.54 -6.47 8.37
C ASP A 14 -5.93 -6.46 7.75
N GLY A 15 -6.10 -7.25 6.69
CA GLY A 15 -7.36 -7.35 5.95
C GLY A 15 -7.61 -6.22 4.95
N GLU A 16 -6.71 -5.24 4.84
CA GLU A 16 -6.77 -4.19 3.82
C GLU A 16 -5.96 -4.57 2.56
N VAL A 17 -6.13 -3.77 1.51
CA VAL A 17 -5.37 -3.88 0.26
C VAL A 17 -3.93 -3.44 0.51
N GLY A 18 -2.98 -4.13 -0.11
CA GLY A 18 -1.56 -3.73 -0.04
C GLY A 18 -1.36 -2.38 -0.70
N VAL A 19 -0.49 -1.55 -0.12
CA VAL A 19 -0.25 -0.18 -0.60
C VAL A 19 1.01 -0.08 -1.46
N GLY A 20 1.70 -1.20 -1.68
CA GLY A 20 3.00 -1.22 -2.34
C GLY A 20 3.82 -2.46 -2.04
N ALA A 21 5.14 -2.40 -2.30
CA ALA A 21 6.07 -3.50 -2.02
C ALA A 21 7.49 -3.05 -1.67
N ILE A 22 8.21 -3.89 -0.94
CA ILE A 22 9.64 -3.70 -0.64
C ILE A 22 10.44 -4.03 -1.91
N ARG A 23 11.12 -3.05 -2.48
CA ARG A 23 11.92 -3.21 -3.70
C ARG A 23 13.38 -3.51 -3.44
N GLU A 24 13.94 -2.95 -2.38
CA GLU A 24 15.36 -3.09 -2.07
C GLU A 24 15.60 -3.03 -0.56
N ILE A 25 16.60 -3.77 -0.09
CA ILE A 25 17.08 -3.72 1.29
C ILE A 25 18.51 -3.19 1.25
N ARG A 26 18.74 -2.07 1.94
CA ARG A 26 20.00 -1.32 1.95
C ARG A 26 20.65 -1.36 3.32
N LYS A 27 21.94 -1.01 3.38
CA LYS A 27 22.72 -0.83 4.62
C LYS A 27 22.57 -2.02 5.60
N GLY A 28 22.63 -3.25 5.08
CA GLY A 28 22.52 -4.46 5.89
C GLY A 28 21.15 -4.67 6.57
N GLY A 29 20.08 -4.05 6.05
CA GLY A 29 18.73 -4.16 6.61
C GLY A 29 18.26 -2.94 7.40
N ALA A 30 19.07 -1.87 7.50
CA ALA A 30 18.68 -0.66 8.21
C ALA A 30 17.75 0.24 7.39
N GLU A 31 17.84 0.20 6.06
CA GLU A 31 17.04 1.01 5.14
C GLU A 31 16.33 0.13 4.12
N LEU A 32 15.09 0.50 3.80
CA LEU A 32 14.23 -0.18 2.84
C LEU A 32 13.86 0.80 1.74
N VAL A 33 13.91 0.36 0.50
CA VAL A 33 13.22 1.06 -0.59
C VAL A 33 11.85 0.43 -0.73
N ILE A 34 10.82 1.22 -0.48
CA ILE A 34 9.43 0.80 -0.58
C ILE A 34 8.79 1.58 -1.71
N ASP A 35 8.29 0.88 -2.72
CA ASP A 35 7.41 1.46 -3.74
C ASP A 35 6.01 1.54 -3.17
N ILE A 36 5.44 2.73 -3.17
CA ILE A 36 4.06 3.00 -2.80
C ILE A 36 3.27 3.21 -4.09
N GLU A 37 2.17 2.49 -4.25
CA GLU A 37 1.32 2.60 -5.44
C GLU A 37 0.87 4.06 -5.64
N ASN A 38 1.07 4.58 -6.85
CA ASN A 38 0.83 5.98 -7.22
C ASN A 38 1.66 7.04 -6.46
N GLY A 39 2.54 6.63 -5.55
CA GLY A 39 3.46 7.48 -4.78
C GLY A 39 4.93 7.38 -5.18
N GLY A 40 5.34 6.24 -5.75
CA GLY A 40 6.72 5.95 -6.14
C GLY A 40 7.58 5.40 -5.01
N ASP A 41 8.91 5.45 -5.20
CA ASP A 41 9.89 4.85 -4.29
C ASP A 41 10.24 5.80 -3.12
N PHE A 42 10.18 5.26 -1.90
CA PHE A 42 10.62 5.93 -0.69
C PHE A 42 11.72 5.14 0.03
N VAL A 43 12.74 5.83 0.51
CA VAL A 43 13.77 5.24 1.38
C VAL A 43 13.35 5.42 2.83
N LEU A 44 13.05 4.32 3.52
CA LEU A 44 12.53 4.33 4.89
C LEU A 44 13.40 3.49 5.81
N PRO A 45 13.55 3.88 7.09
CA PRO A 45 14.26 3.04 8.05
C PRO A 45 13.45 1.77 8.31
N ALA A 46 14.09 0.62 8.49
CA ALA A 46 13.38 -0.64 8.72
C ALA A 46 12.50 -0.62 9.99
N SER A 47 12.72 0.33 10.91
CA SER A 47 11.88 0.55 12.09
C SER A 47 10.44 0.94 11.79
N VAL A 48 10.15 1.43 10.57
CA VAL A 48 8.75 1.68 10.14
C VAL A 48 7.97 0.39 9.94
N VAL A 49 8.63 -0.77 9.87
CA VAL A 49 7.96 -2.08 9.75
C VAL A 49 7.68 -2.60 11.16
N ARG A 50 6.40 -2.60 11.55
CA ARG A 50 5.96 -3.04 12.89
C ARG A 50 5.71 -4.53 13.00
N ASP A 51 5.48 -5.23 11.90
CA ASP A 51 5.38 -6.70 11.87
C ASP A 51 5.65 -7.26 10.48
N VAL A 52 6.09 -8.51 10.41
CA VAL A 52 6.24 -9.27 9.17
C VAL A 52 5.71 -10.68 9.38
N HIS A 53 4.68 -11.02 8.61
CA HIS A 53 4.07 -12.34 8.65
C HIS A 53 3.41 -12.70 7.32
N SER A 54 3.45 -13.99 6.96
CA SER A 54 2.75 -14.52 5.79
C SER A 54 3.11 -13.80 4.48
N GLY A 55 4.37 -13.39 4.32
CA GLY A 55 4.83 -12.62 3.15
C GLY A 55 4.39 -11.14 3.12
N LYS A 56 3.72 -10.67 4.18
CA LYS A 56 3.27 -9.28 4.35
C LYS A 56 4.18 -8.54 5.30
N ALA A 57 4.50 -7.29 4.98
CA ALA A 57 5.16 -6.35 5.88
C ALA A 57 4.19 -5.25 6.31
N MET A 58 3.99 -5.10 7.60
CA MET A 58 3.05 -4.15 8.18
C MET A 58 3.78 -2.87 8.54
N LEU A 59 3.33 -1.73 8.00
CA LEU A 59 3.89 -0.42 8.30
C LEU A 59 3.25 0.18 9.55
N ASP A 60 4.07 0.94 10.28
CA ASP A 60 3.65 1.82 11.35
C ASP A 60 3.41 3.23 10.79
N VAL A 61 2.13 3.57 10.61
CA VAL A 61 1.69 4.86 10.05
C VAL A 61 2.21 6.04 10.87
N GLU A 62 2.41 5.87 12.18
CA GLU A 62 2.86 6.95 13.06
C GLU A 62 4.35 7.28 12.86
N GLN A 63 5.14 6.30 12.41
CA GLN A 63 6.56 6.45 12.11
C GLN A 63 6.86 6.86 10.67
N LEU A 64 5.86 6.83 9.78
CA LEU A 64 6.06 7.22 8.39
C LEU A 64 6.34 8.73 8.26
N PRO A 65 7.26 9.17 7.41
CA PRO A 65 7.39 10.56 7.03
C PRO A 65 6.09 11.14 6.43
N GLU A 66 5.90 12.46 6.54
CA GLU A 66 4.66 13.14 6.10
C GLU A 66 4.38 13.00 4.60
N ASP A 67 5.42 13.07 3.77
CA ASP A 67 5.36 12.85 2.33
C ASP A 67 4.85 11.44 1.98
N VAL A 68 5.32 10.41 2.69
CA VAL A 68 4.81 9.04 2.53
C VAL A 68 3.36 8.94 2.96
N ARG A 69 2.98 9.55 4.10
CA ARG A 69 1.58 9.56 4.54
C ARG A 69 0.67 10.25 3.52
N ASN A 70 1.15 11.29 2.85
CA ASN A 70 0.42 11.98 1.79
C ASN A 70 0.28 11.08 0.55
N ALA A 71 1.35 10.41 0.11
CA ALA A 71 1.27 9.43 -0.97
C ALA A 71 0.23 8.32 -0.69
N LEU A 72 0.15 7.86 0.57
CA LEU A 72 -0.81 6.85 1.04
C LEU A 72 -2.26 7.35 1.18
N ARG A 73 -2.50 8.67 1.23
CA ARG A 73 -3.85 9.27 1.28
C ARG A 73 -4.47 9.40 -0.11
N HIS A 74 -3.64 9.33 -1.14
CA HIS A 74 -3.99 9.59 -2.53
C HIS A 74 -3.90 8.36 -3.45
N PRO A 75 -4.11 7.09 -3.02
CA PRO A 75 -4.01 5.95 -3.94
C PRO A 75 -5.04 6.04 -5.06
N HIS A 76 -6.13 6.82 -4.89
CA HIS A 76 -7.17 7.06 -5.89
C HIS A 76 -7.18 8.47 -6.52
N ASP A 77 -6.25 9.39 -6.19
CA ASP A 77 -6.30 10.76 -6.77
C ASP A 77 -5.97 10.80 -8.27
N ASN A 78 -5.36 9.73 -8.79
CA ASN A 78 -5.10 9.57 -10.22
C ASN A 78 -6.17 8.72 -10.94
N GLU A 79 -7.28 8.42 -10.26
CA GLU A 79 -8.49 8.03 -10.99
C GLU A 79 -9.01 9.27 -11.72
N LEU A 80 -8.82 9.31 -13.03
CA LEU A 80 -9.71 10.10 -13.88
C LEU A 80 -11.15 9.80 -13.40
N PRO A 81 -12.01 10.80 -13.14
CA PRO A 81 -13.41 10.59 -12.84
C PRO A 81 -14.16 10.17 -14.12
N THR A 82 -13.77 9.04 -14.69
CA THR A 82 -14.38 8.45 -15.88
C THR A 82 -14.30 6.93 -15.79
N SER A 83 -15.08 6.36 -14.87
CA SER A 83 -15.81 5.15 -15.23
C SER A 83 -17.26 5.35 -14.83
N THR A 84 -18.01 5.92 -15.77
CA THR A 84 -19.46 5.84 -15.84
C THR A 84 -19.85 4.37 -16.06
N TYR A 85 -19.65 3.55 -15.05
CA TYR A 85 -20.45 2.37 -14.77
C TYR A 85 -21.09 2.58 -13.40
N ALA A 86 -21.77 3.74 -13.26
CA ALA A 86 -22.92 3.78 -12.39
C ALA A 86 -23.81 2.63 -12.84
N ALA A 87 -24.02 1.67 -11.94
CA ALA A 87 -24.99 0.62 -12.13
C ALA A 87 -26.29 1.26 -12.64
N SER A 88 -26.59 1.02 -13.91
CA SER A 88 -27.89 1.30 -14.47
C SER A 88 -28.87 0.49 -13.64
N ASP A 89 -29.59 1.19 -12.78
CA ASP A 89 -30.92 0.87 -12.29
C ASP A 89 -31.15 -0.53 -11.67
N PRO A 90 -31.30 -0.64 -10.33
CA PRO A 90 -31.73 -1.89 -9.69
C PRO A 90 -33.19 -2.29 -9.97
N GLN A 91 -33.92 -1.60 -10.88
CA GLN A 91 -35.28 -1.95 -11.27
C GLN A 91 -35.43 -2.56 -12.67
N ASP A 92 -34.36 -2.77 -13.45
CA ASP A 92 -34.44 -3.33 -14.81
C ASP A 92 -34.45 -4.88 -14.84
N GLY A 93 -35.19 -5.46 -13.90
CA GLY A 93 -35.37 -6.90 -13.74
C GLY A 93 -36.82 -7.28 -13.40
N ALA A 94 -37.79 -6.51 -13.90
CA ALA A 94 -39.17 -6.95 -13.97
C ALA A 94 -39.54 -7.28 -15.44
N LEU A 95 -40.34 -8.34 -15.60
CA LEU A 95 -40.96 -8.88 -16.83
C LEU A 95 -40.04 -9.88 -17.59
N LYS A 96 -40.39 -11.16 -17.80
CA LYS A 96 -41.69 -11.88 -17.78
C LYS A 96 -41.50 -13.33 -17.36
#